data_AF-A0A2P7NVN4-F1
#
_entry.id   AF-A0A2P7NVN4-F1
#
_cell.length_a   1.000
_cell.length_b   1.000
_cell.length_c   1.000
_cell.angle_alpha   90.00
_cell.angle_beta   90.00
_cell.angle_gamma   90.00
#
_symmetry.space_group_name_H-M   'P 1'
#
loop_
_entity.id
_entity.type
_entity.pdbx_description
1 polymer ?
#
loop_
_entity_poly.entity_id
_entity_poly.type
_entity_poly.pdbx_seq_one_letter_code
_entity_poly.pdbx_strand_id
1 'polypeptide(L)'
;MHYVSFYEPIKAQDFWKWAYSDFMSNALRGVLAEYIIACATGCAHKSRTEWDAYDLVTEDGLKIEVKSSGYLQTWQQKKHSAIRFDIGHKRAWDAQTNILSSQAVRSTGRPVAN
;
A
#
# COMPACT_ATOMS: atom_id res chain seq x y z
N MET A 1 16.74 -37.22 -30.69
CA MET A 1 17.38 -36.38 -29.66
C MET A 1 16.26 -35.65 -28.94
N HIS A 2 15.81 -36.16 -27.79
CA HIS A 2 14.67 -35.58 -27.07
C HIS A 2 15.20 -34.51 -26.11
N TYR A 3 14.85 -33.26 -26.36
CA TYR A 3 15.07 -32.18 -25.39
C TYR A 3 13.98 -32.29 -24.32
N VAL A 4 14.37 -32.67 -23.11
CA VAL A 4 13.49 -32.55 -21.94
C VAL A 4 13.77 -31.17 -21.34
N SER A 5 12.85 -30.23 -21.52
CA SER A 5 12.91 -28.94 -20.84
C SER A 5 12.46 -29.13 -19.39
N PHE A 6 13.40 -28.99 -18.45
CA PHE A 6 13.17 -29.11 -17.00
C PHE A 6 12.77 -27.78 -16.34
N TYR A 7 11.95 -26.97 -17.00
CA TYR A 7 11.42 -25.76 -16.37
C TYR A 7 9.93 -25.93 -16.09
N GLU A 8 9.61 -26.02 -14.79
CA GLU A 8 8.26 -25.80 -14.32
C GLU A 8 7.82 -24.39 -14.73
N PRO A 9 6.62 -24.22 -15.32
CA PRO A 9 6.13 -22.91 -15.71
C PRO A 9 5.97 -22.02 -14.47
N ILE A 10 6.43 -20.77 -14.55
CA ILE A 10 6.24 -19.79 -13.48
C ILE A 10 4.75 -19.53 -13.33
N LYS A 11 4.20 -19.89 -12.16
CA LYS A 11 2.82 -19.59 -11.80
C LYS A 11 2.77 -18.24 -11.11
N ALA A 12 1.90 -17.35 -11.57
CA ALA A 12 1.71 -16.04 -10.95
C ALA A 12 1.43 -16.16 -9.44
N GLN A 13 0.64 -17.15 -9.02
CA GLN A 13 0.33 -17.41 -7.61
C GLN A 13 1.56 -17.69 -6.75
N ASP A 14 2.56 -18.39 -7.29
CA ASP A 14 3.79 -18.69 -6.55
C ASP A 14 4.66 -17.45 -6.41
N PHE A 15 4.70 -16.60 -7.45
CA PHE A 15 5.31 -15.27 -7.35
C PHE A 15 4.60 -14.40 -6.30
N TRP A 16 3.27 -14.34 -6.33
CA TRP A 16 2.50 -13.55 -5.36
C TRP A 16 2.75 -14.02 -3.92
N LYS A 17 2.79 -15.33 -3.69
CA LYS A 17 3.13 -15.90 -2.38
C LYS A 17 4.56 -15.52 -1.96
N TRP A 18 5.54 -15.70 -2.83
CA TRP A 18 6.93 -15.40 -2.51
C TRP A 18 7.15 -13.90 -2.21
N ALA A 19 6.58 -13.01 -3.02
CA ALA A 19 6.82 -11.57 -2.90
C ALA A 19 5.94 -10.86 -1.86
N TYR A 20 4.73 -11.37 -1.57
CA TYR A 20 3.72 -10.61 -0.80
C TYR A 20 3.22 -11.29 0.48
N SER A 21 3.88 -12.35 0.97
CA SER A 21 3.45 -13.05 2.20
C SER A 21 3.84 -12.36 3.51
N ASP A 22 4.82 -11.45 3.49
CA ASP A 22 5.29 -10.78 4.73
C ASP A 22 4.44 -9.55 5.08
N PHE A 23 3.24 -9.78 5.60
CA PHE A 23 2.33 -8.71 6.03
C PHE A 23 2.82 -7.92 7.26
N MET A 24 3.87 -8.37 7.93
CA MET A 24 4.46 -7.64 9.05
C MET A 24 5.48 -6.59 8.58
N SER A 25 5.94 -6.68 7.33
CA SER A 25 6.79 -5.68 6.70
C SER A 25 6.04 -4.34 6.59
N ASN A 26 6.77 -3.23 6.77
CA ASN A 26 6.19 -1.89 6.66
C ASN A 26 5.60 -1.61 5.27
N ALA A 27 6.18 -2.16 4.21
CA ALA A 27 5.71 -1.97 2.84
C ALA A 27 4.36 -2.69 2.61
N LEU A 28 4.30 -3.98 2.96
CA LEU A 28 3.12 -4.80 2.70
C LEU A 28 1.99 -4.60 3.70
N ARG A 29 2.30 -4.19 4.94
CA ARG A 29 1.27 -3.83 5.92
C ARG A 29 0.42 -2.64 5.46
N GLY A 30 1.01 -1.69 4.73
CA GLY A 30 0.25 -0.60 4.10
C GLY A 30 -0.76 -1.12 3.10
N VAL A 31 -0.29 -1.96 2.17
CA VAL A 31 -1.10 -2.57 1.12
C VAL A 31 -2.20 -3.46 1.70
N LEU A 32 -1.91 -4.25 2.74
CA LEU A 32 -2.91 -5.08 3.41
C LEU A 32 -4.00 -4.23 4.07
N ALA A 33 -3.63 -3.15 4.75
CA ALA A 33 -4.59 -2.24 5.38
C ALA A 33 -5.50 -1.58 4.33
N GLU A 34 -4.92 -1.15 3.20
CA GLU A 34 -5.67 -0.59 2.07
C GLU A 34 -6.65 -1.61 1.51
N TYR A 35 -6.22 -2.86 1.30
CA TYR A 35 -7.09 -3.92 0.81
C TYR A 35 -8.26 -4.22 1.74
N ILE A 36 -8.03 -4.28 3.06
CA ILE A 36 -9.10 -4.47 4.06
C ILE A 36 -10.15 -3.37 3.95
N ILE A 37 -9.72 -2.11 3.82
CA ILE A 37 -10.64 -0.98 3.68
C ILE A 37 -11.35 -1.03 2.32
N ALA A 38 -10.64 -1.38 1.24
CA ALA A 38 -11.23 -1.54 -0.08
C ALA A 38 -12.34 -2.61 -0.09
N CYS A 39 -12.16 -3.72 0.64
CA CYS A 39 -13.20 -4.71 0.82
C CYS A 39 -14.41 -4.14 1.59
N ALA A 40 -14.16 -3.40 2.68
CA ALA A 40 -15.21 -2.80 3.49
C ALA A 40 -16.02 -1.71 2.75
N THR A 41 -15.39 -1.02 1.79
CA THR A 41 -16.01 0.08 1.03
C THR A 41 -16.47 -0.32 -0.37
N GLY A 42 -16.32 -1.59 -0.77
CA GLY A 42 -16.68 -2.06 -2.12
C GLY A 42 -15.69 -1.63 -3.23
N CYS A 43 -14.55 -1.05 -2.88
CA CYS A 43 -13.53 -0.58 -3.83
C CYS A 43 -12.57 -1.68 -4.33
N ALA A 44 -12.65 -2.89 -3.80
CA ALA A 44 -11.72 -4.00 -4.13
C ALA A 44 -11.94 -4.65 -5.52
N HIS A 45 -12.84 -4.12 -6.36
CA HIS A 45 -13.16 -4.66 -7.68
C HIS A 45 -12.10 -4.34 -8.76
N LYS A 46 -11.12 -3.48 -8.44
CA LYS A 46 -10.04 -3.04 -9.34
C LYS A 46 -8.69 -3.11 -8.63
N SER A 47 -7.64 -3.33 -9.41
CA SER A 47 -6.28 -3.35 -8.90
C SER A 47 -5.89 -1.99 -8.32
N ARG A 48 -5.07 -2.02 -7.26
CA ARG A 48 -4.48 -0.84 -6.65
C ARG A 48 -3.59 -0.07 -7.65
N THR A 49 -3.72 1.26 -7.64
CA THR A 49 -2.78 2.16 -8.31
C THR A 49 -1.81 2.68 -7.26
N GLU A 50 -0.52 2.38 -7.41
CA GLU A 50 0.49 2.91 -6.50
C GLU A 50 0.70 4.40 -6.73
N TRP A 51 0.89 5.15 -5.64
CA TRP A 51 1.21 6.59 -5.63
C TRP A 51 0.10 7.55 -6.03
N ASP A 52 -1.15 7.11 -6.19
CA ASP A 52 -2.25 8.02 -6.53
C ASP A 52 -2.51 9.06 -5.41
N ALA A 53 -3.31 10.09 -5.71
CA ALA A 53 -3.61 11.19 -4.79
C ALA A 53 -4.36 10.73 -3.53
N TYR A 54 -5.05 9.59 -3.62
CA TYR A 54 -5.78 8.90 -2.56
C TYR A 54 -5.66 7.40 -2.78
N ASP A 55 -5.67 6.62 -1.72
CA ASP A 55 -5.60 5.16 -1.84
C ASP A 55 -6.91 4.58 -2.41
N LEU A 56 -8.07 5.13 -2.04
CA LEU A 56 -9.37 4.66 -2.52
C LEU A 56 -10.33 5.83 -2.81
N VAL A 57 -11.22 5.61 -3.79
CA VAL A 57 -12.37 6.47 -4.07
C VAL A 57 -13.61 5.58 -4.19
N THR A 58 -14.62 5.82 -3.36
CA THR A 58 -15.90 5.10 -3.37
C THR A 58 -16.78 5.53 -4.56
N GLU A 59 -17.84 4.78 -4.83
CA GLU A 59 -18.77 5.10 -5.94
C GLU A 59 -19.47 6.46 -5.76
N ASP A 60 -19.73 6.87 -4.51
CA ASP A 60 -20.28 8.18 -4.16
C ASP A 60 -19.21 9.29 -4.07
N GLY A 61 -17.95 8.99 -4.39
CA GLY A 61 -16.87 9.96 -4.53
C GLY A 61 -16.12 10.31 -3.24
N LEU A 62 -16.32 9.56 -2.16
CA LEU A 62 -15.52 9.71 -0.94
C LEU A 62 -14.08 9.29 -1.21
N LYS A 63 -13.15 10.21 -0.96
CA LYS A 63 -11.70 10.01 -1.08
C LYS A 63 -11.12 9.54 0.25
N ILE A 64 -10.40 8.43 0.22
CA ILE A 64 -9.86 7.76 1.40
C ILE A 64 -8.35 7.60 1.26
N GLU A 65 -7.63 8.02 2.29
CA GLU A 65 -6.20 7.73 2.46
C GLU A 65 -6.06 6.79 3.67
N VAL A 66 -5.39 5.68 3.46
CA VAL A 66 -5.20 4.58 4.40
C VAL A 66 -3.84 4.66 5.04
N LYS A 67 -3.79 4.45 6.37
CA LYS A 67 -2.56 4.48 7.14
C LYS A 67 -2.48 3.32 8.08
N SER A 68 -1.35 2.64 8.04
CA SER A 68 -1.04 1.56 8.95
C SER A 68 0.25 1.85 9.71
N SER A 69 0.33 1.26 10.89
CA SER A 69 1.53 1.26 11.71
C SER A 69 1.67 -0.12 12.36
N GLY A 70 2.87 -0.43 12.84
CA GLY A 70 3.12 -1.68 13.56
C GLY A 70 3.95 -1.41 14.79
N TYR A 71 3.52 -1.94 15.93
CA TYR A 71 4.32 -1.96 17.15
C TYR A 71 5.57 -2.82 16.98
N LEU A 72 5.42 -3.95 16.27
CA LEU A 72 6.46 -4.88 15.89
C LEU A 72 6.81 -4.75 14.41
N GLN A 73 8.10 -4.88 14.11
CA GLN A 73 8.66 -4.88 12.75
C GLN A 73 9.30 -6.23 12.45
N THR A 74 9.46 -6.54 11.16
CA THR A 74 10.06 -7.79 10.71
C THR A 74 11.57 -7.82 10.87
N TRP A 75 12.20 -6.64 10.92
CA TRP A 75 13.60 -6.50 11.28
C TRP A 75 13.77 -6.34 12.79
N GLN A 76 14.98 -6.63 13.27
CA GLN A 76 15.31 -6.54 14.69
C GLN A 76 15.16 -5.11 15.21
N GLN A 77 14.50 -4.96 16.35
CA GLN A 77 14.30 -3.66 17.01
C GLN A 77 14.90 -3.66 18.41
N LYS A 78 15.61 -2.58 18.78
CA LYS A 78 16.08 -2.36 20.17
C LYS A 78 14.93 -2.00 21.11
N LYS A 79 13.89 -1.36 20.57
CA LYS A 79 12.66 -0.97 21.24
C LYS A 79 11.53 -0.97 20.22
N HIS A 80 10.33 -1.33 20.66
CA HIS A 80 9.13 -1.30 19.83
C HIS A 80 8.80 0.10 19.32
N SER A 81 8.16 0.15 18.15
CA SER A 81 7.82 1.41 17.47
C SER A 81 6.74 2.16 18.25
N ALA A 82 6.94 3.46 18.46
CA ALA A 82 5.88 4.34 18.92
C ALA A 82 4.92 4.63 17.76
N ILE A 83 3.65 4.29 17.92
CA ILE A 83 2.64 4.50 16.88
C ILE A 83 2.27 5.98 16.84
N ARG A 84 2.53 6.63 15.70
CA ARG A 84 2.20 8.04 15.43
C ARG A 84 1.80 8.20 13.97
N PHE A 85 0.80 9.05 13.73
CA PHE A 85 0.33 9.40 12.40
C PHE A 85 0.44 10.92 12.23
N ASP A 86 1.13 11.36 11.19
CA ASP A 86 1.24 12.78 10.83
C ASP A 86 0.09 13.14 9.91
N ILE A 87 -0.81 14.04 10.34
CA ILE A 87 -1.97 14.53 9.57
C ILE A 87 -1.77 15.96 9.03
N GLY A 88 -0.52 16.41 8.91
CA GLY A 88 -0.15 17.75 8.43
C GLY A 88 -0.51 18.00 6.95
N HIS A 89 -0.49 19.28 6.54
CA HIS A 89 -0.79 19.67 5.16
C HIS A 89 0.28 19.13 4.18
N LYS A 90 -0.13 18.48 3.08
CA LYS A 90 0.77 18.00 2.01
C LYS A 90 0.18 18.30 0.63
N ARG A 91 1.06 18.37 -0.38
CA ARG A 91 0.67 18.45 -1.78
C ARG A 91 0.48 17.04 -2.33
N ALA A 92 -0.66 16.79 -2.97
CA ALA A 92 -0.96 15.50 -3.58
C ALA A 92 -0.37 15.43 -4.99
N TRP A 93 0.10 14.26 -5.41
CA TRP A 93 0.42 13.99 -6.80
C TRP A 93 -0.74 13.22 -7.42
N ASP A 94 -1.15 13.61 -8.62
CA ASP A 94 -2.25 13.00 -9.35
C ASP A 94 -1.70 12.10 -10.47
N ALA A 95 -2.06 10.82 -10.44
CA ALA A 95 -1.51 9.83 -11.38
C ALA A 95 -2.01 10.00 -12.82
N GLN A 96 -3.21 10.55 -12.99
CA GLN A 96 -3.86 10.72 -14.29
C GLN A 96 -3.25 11.89 -15.06
N THR A 97 -2.88 12.94 -14.33
CA THR A 97 -2.31 14.17 -14.89
C THR A 97 -0.80 14.27 -14.75
N ASN A 98 -0.19 13.45 -13.88
CA ASN A 98 1.22 13.48 -13.51
C ASN A 98 1.67 14.86 -12.96
N ILE A 99 0.78 15.54 -12.23
CA ILE A 99 1.00 16.90 -11.69
C ILE A 99 0.90 16.89 -10.16
N LEU A 100 1.75 17.68 -9.51
CA LEU A 100 1.67 17.96 -8.08
C LEU A 100 0.71 19.14 -7.81
N SER A 101 -0.18 19.02 -6.82
CA SER A 101 -1.14 20.07 -6.48
C SER A 101 -0.45 21.38 -6.09
N SER A 102 -0.98 22.50 -6.58
CA SER A 102 -0.44 23.84 -6.30
C SER A 102 -0.65 24.27 -4.84
N GLN A 103 -1.71 23.78 -4.20
CA GLN A 103 -2.01 24.01 -2.80
C GLN A 103 -1.70 22.77 -1.95
N ALA A 104 -1.14 23.00 -0.76
CA ALA A 104 -1.08 21.98 0.28
C ALA A 104 -2.42 21.95 0.99
N VAL A 105 -3.07 20.79 0.97
CA VAL A 105 -4.30 20.53 1.73
C VAL A 105 -3.95 19.58 2.86
N ARG A 106 -4.78 19.52 3.92
CA ARG A 106 -4.65 18.47 4.94
C ARG A 106 -4.65 17.11 4.23
N SER A 107 -3.47 16.53 4.11
CA SER A 107 -3.29 15.15 3.73
C SER A 107 -3.18 14.42 5.05
N THR A 108 -3.80 13.24 5.18
CA THR A 108 -3.70 12.51 6.44
C THR A 108 -2.28 11.96 6.69
N GLY A 109 -1.31 12.20 5.78
CA GLY A 109 0.18 12.12 5.87
C GLY A 109 0.88 10.78 6.17
N ARG A 110 2.03 10.49 5.53
CA ARG A 110 2.75 9.18 5.67
C ARG A 110 3.16 8.82 7.13
N PRO A 111 3.24 7.52 7.49
CA PRO A 111 3.82 7.09 8.76
C PRO A 111 5.26 7.60 8.91
N VAL A 112 5.56 8.21 10.05
CA VAL A 112 6.93 8.61 10.40
C VAL A 112 7.60 7.40 11.05
N ALA A 113 8.50 6.73 10.33
CA ALA A 113 9.40 5.78 10.92
C ALA A 113 10.58 6.54 11.53
N ASN A 114 10.89 6.26 12.81
CA ASN A 114 12.17 6.62 13.42
C ASN A 114 13.25 5.63 12.97
#